data_AF-A0A3L8B7F3-F1
#
_entry.id   AF-A0A3L8B7F3-F1
#
_cell.length_a   1.000
_cell.length_b   1.000
_cell.length_c   1.000
_cell.angle_alpha   90.00
_cell.angle_beta   90.00
_cell.angle_gamma   90.00
#
_symmetry.space_group_name_H-M   'P 1'
#
loop_
_entity.id
_entity.type
_entity.pdbx_description
1 polymer ?
#
loop_
_entity_poly.entity_id
_entity_poly.type
_entity_poly.pdbx_seq_one_letter_code
_entity_poly.pdbx_strand_id
1 'polypeptide(L)'
;MSSLADFIKRPVAIQGREVVLLPDLVGPVPISEQHQYVESCGASNTCPAIHVRETDIEEMRERYPEYPVYGLWHVLINSGLVSFKRTLQVIPITQDDGYYIHCDLGRAEYSGIYEAGFFAADAGFTLDEAQVVNADLEQLVLPDQEAKLASELRFERQLVTRQAWSYLAISVVTVVAMAFGVNFLLAQVYDRAHRQLESKNAMLEDLQSGLDKLRTTRLTEVPNDQETLERLAILWREYPNIETEGSQSLEHPSMVLTYHSEQGFKSVPDYTWLKSRYDPKGLVTITMQNRGR
;
A
#
# COMPACT_ATOMS: atom_id res chain seq x y z
N MET A 1 31.38 -49.25 -30.87
CA MET A 1 30.40 -48.36 -30.23
C MET A 1 30.99 -47.98 -28.88
N SER A 2 31.23 -46.70 -28.64
CA SER A 2 31.70 -46.19 -27.34
C SER A 2 30.60 -46.40 -26.31
N SER A 3 30.95 -46.95 -25.15
CA SER A 3 30.00 -47.16 -24.05
C SER A 3 29.77 -45.83 -23.33
N LEU A 4 28.59 -45.62 -22.72
CA LEU A 4 28.32 -44.47 -21.86
C LEU A 4 29.41 -44.30 -20.78
N ALA A 5 29.95 -45.42 -20.30
CA ALA A 5 31.03 -45.46 -19.31
C ALA A 5 32.31 -44.72 -19.76
N ASP A 6 32.60 -44.70 -21.07
CA ASP A 6 33.80 -44.04 -21.61
C ASP A 6 33.77 -42.51 -21.47
N PHE A 7 32.57 -41.95 -21.26
CA PHE A 7 32.30 -40.52 -21.16
C PHE A 7 32.15 -40.02 -19.72
N ILE A 8 32.12 -40.92 -18.72
CA ILE A 8 32.03 -40.55 -17.31
C ILE A 8 33.31 -39.80 -16.91
N LYS A 9 33.17 -38.67 -16.20
CA LYS A 9 34.25 -37.75 -15.81
C LYS A 9 35.02 -37.15 -16.98
N ARG A 10 34.43 -37.10 -18.19
CA ARG A 10 35.02 -36.48 -19.38
C ARG A 10 33.99 -35.57 -20.08
N PRO A 11 34.44 -34.55 -20.83
CA PRO A 11 33.55 -33.73 -21.64
C PRO A 11 32.90 -34.57 -22.74
N VAL A 12 31.58 -34.43 -22.87
CA VAL A 12 30.77 -35.09 -23.89
C VAL A 12 29.70 -34.14 -24.41
N ALA A 13 29.43 -34.21 -25.71
CA ALA A 13 28.39 -33.39 -26.33
C ALA A 13 27.02 -34.06 -26.18
N ILE A 14 26.12 -33.44 -25.43
CA ILE A 14 24.72 -33.86 -25.26
C ILE A 14 23.83 -32.69 -25.68
N GLN A 15 22.87 -32.93 -26.57
CA GLN A 15 21.98 -31.88 -27.11
C GLN A 15 22.72 -30.65 -27.67
N GLY A 16 23.92 -30.85 -28.23
CA GLY A 16 24.76 -29.78 -28.79
C GLY A 16 25.50 -28.92 -27.76
N ARG A 17 25.44 -29.26 -26.46
CA ARG A 17 26.21 -28.62 -25.38
C ARG A 17 27.27 -29.59 -24.87
N GLU A 18 28.51 -29.11 -24.69
CA GLU A 18 29.56 -29.90 -24.02
C GLU A 18 29.32 -29.88 -22.51
N VAL A 19 29.26 -31.06 -21.90
CA VAL A 19 28.96 -31.27 -20.48
C VAL A 19 29.85 -32.36 -19.89
N VAL A 20 29.95 -32.43 -18.56
CA VAL A 20 30.63 -33.52 -17.86
C VAL A 20 29.62 -34.31 -17.02
N LEU A 21 29.62 -35.64 -17.19
CA LEU A 21 28.80 -36.54 -16.39
C LEU A 21 29.59 -37.07 -15.18
N LEU A 22 29.01 -36.96 -13.99
CA LEU A 22 29.57 -37.49 -12.74
C LEU A 22 28.75 -38.66 -12.22
N PRO A 23 29.39 -39.66 -11.58
CA PRO A 23 28.66 -40.64 -10.81
C PRO A 23 27.95 -39.96 -9.63
N ASP A 24 26.66 -40.23 -9.52
CA ASP A 24 25.76 -39.74 -8.49
C ASP A 24 25.08 -40.91 -7.78
N LEU A 25 24.41 -40.61 -6.68
CA LEU A 25 23.76 -41.59 -5.80
C LEU A 25 22.28 -41.27 -5.68
N VAL A 26 21.45 -42.24 -6.02
CA VAL A 26 20.00 -42.22 -5.83
C VAL A 26 19.72 -42.80 -4.46
N GLY A 27 18.90 -42.14 -3.66
CA GLY A 27 18.46 -42.67 -2.37
C GLY A 27 19.28 -42.17 -1.17
N PRO A 28 19.24 -42.90 -0.05
CA PRO A 28 19.84 -42.43 1.20
C PRO A 28 21.36 -42.47 1.15
N VAL A 29 21.98 -41.34 1.48
CA VAL A 29 23.43 -41.26 1.70
C VAL A 29 23.76 -41.82 3.08
N PRO A 30 24.83 -42.63 3.24
CA PRO A 30 25.30 -43.09 4.55
C PRO A 30 25.53 -41.92 5.52
N ILE A 31 25.06 -42.04 6.76
CA ILE A 31 25.12 -40.97 7.77
C ILE A 31 26.56 -40.48 8.00
N SER A 32 27.54 -41.37 7.93
CA SER A 32 28.97 -41.05 8.08
C SER A 32 29.49 -40.12 6.97
N GLU A 33 28.91 -40.20 5.78
CA GLU A 33 29.40 -39.51 4.57
C GLU A 33 28.49 -38.36 4.15
N GLN A 34 27.38 -38.11 4.85
CA GLN A 34 26.37 -37.11 4.47
C GLN A 34 26.95 -35.71 4.21
N HIS A 35 28.03 -35.34 4.91
CA HIS A 35 28.72 -34.05 4.74
C HIS A 35 29.50 -33.91 3.43
N GLN A 36 29.73 -35.01 2.71
CA GLN A 36 30.47 -35.04 1.44
C GLN A 36 29.55 -34.98 0.23
N TYR A 37 28.24 -35.11 0.44
CA TYR A 37 27.25 -35.20 -0.63
C TYR A 37 26.35 -33.98 -0.65
N VAL A 38 26.04 -33.53 -1.86
CA VAL A 38 25.15 -32.42 -2.14
C VAL A 38 23.96 -32.92 -2.93
N GLU A 39 22.76 -32.51 -2.53
CA GLU A 39 21.52 -32.82 -3.23
C GLU A 39 21.49 -32.09 -4.59
N SER A 40 21.61 -32.85 -5.69
CA SER A 40 21.51 -32.33 -7.04
C SER A 40 20.07 -32.31 -7.56
N CYS A 41 19.23 -33.21 -7.08
CA CYS A 41 17.82 -33.27 -7.43
C CYS A 41 16.99 -33.70 -6.22
N GLY A 42 15.91 -32.98 -5.96
CA GLY A 42 14.99 -33.30 -4.87
C GLY A 42 14.18 -34.56 -5.13
N ALA A 43 13.67 -35.15 -4.05
CA ALA A 43 12.83 -36.33 -4.15
C ALA A 43 11.55 -36.06 -4.96
N SER A 44 11.20 -37.00 -5.82
CA SER A 44 9.98 -37.04 -6.63
C SER A 44 9.12 -38.25 -6.25
N ASN A 45 7.96 -38.41 -6.88
CA ASN A 45 7.07 -39.55 -6.63
C ASN A 45 7.69 -40.91 -7.04
N THR A 46 8.60 -40.90 -8.02
CA THR A 46 9.17 -42.11 -8.64
C THR A 46 10.64 -42.31 -8.34
N CYS A 47 11.32 -41.29 -7.82
CA CYS A 47 12.75 -41.33 -7.52
C CYS A 47 13.03 -40.54 -6.23
N PRO A 48 13.78 -41.09 -5.27
CA PRO A 48 14.25 -40.33 -4.11
C PRO A 48 15.25 -39.25 -4.54
N ALA A 49 15.69 -38.46 -3.57
CA ALA A 49 16.69 -37.43 -3.82
C ALA A 49 17.97 -38.03 -4.41
N ILE A 50 18.55 -37.30 -5.35
CA ILE A 50 19.80 -37.67 -6.02
C ILE A 50 20.91 -36.77 -5.49
N HIS A 51 22.01 -37.40 -5.10
CA HIS A 51 23.12 -36.75 -4.44
C HIS A 51 24.41 -36.94 -5.24
N VAL A 52 25.21 -35.89 -5.33
CA VAL A 52 26.52 -35.91 -5.98
C VAL A 52 27.57 -35.59 -4.93
N ARG A 53 28.73 -36.26 -4.99
CA ARG A 53 29.83 -35.96 -4.07
C ARG A 53 30.43 -34.59 -4.39
N GLU A 54 30.58 -33.74 -3.38
CA GLU A 54 31.05 -32.36 -3.54
C GLU A 54 32.47 -32.31 -4.14
N THR A 55 33.36 -33.18 -3.65
CA THR A 55 34.75 -33.28 -4.14
C THR A 55 34.82 -33.62 -5.63
N ASP A 56 33.89 -34.42 -6.15
CA ASP A 56 33.87 -34.80 -7.56
C ASP A 56 33.40 -33.63 -8.43
N ILE A 57 32.49 -32.79 -7.93
CA ILE A 57 32.09 -31.54 -8.59
C ILE A 57 33.27 -30.57 -8.63
N GLU A 58 33.97 -30.40 -7.51
CA GLU A 58 35.15 -29.53 -7.41
C GLU A 58 36.25 -30.00 -8.37
N GLU A 59 36.61 -31.29 -8.34
CA GLU A 59 37.64 -31.85 -9.22
C GLU A 59 37.33 -31.63 -10.71
N MET A 60 36.06 -31.85 -11.11
CA MET A 60 35.68 -31.66 -12.51
C MET A 60 35.63 -30.21 -12.92
N ARG A 61 35.19 -29.30 -12.05
CA ARG A 61 35.20 -27.86 -12.34
C ARG A 61 36.62 -27.29 -12.37
N GLU A 62 37.54 -27.84 -11.59
CA GLU A 62 38.97 -27.48 -11.68
C GLU A 62 39.59 -27.97 -12.99
N ARG A 63 39.28 -29.20 -13.41
CA ARG A 63 39.82 -29.79 -14.64
C ARG A 63 39.17 -29.22 -15.90
N TYR A 64 37.88 -28.91 -15.84
CA TYR A 64 37.03 -28.51 -16.96
C TYR A 64 36.12 -27.33 -16.57
N PRO A 65 36.69 -26.13 -16.39
CA PRO A 65 35.95 -24.99 -15.81
C PRO A 65 34.82 -24.44 -16.70
N GLU A 66 34.89 -24.69 -18.02
CA GLU A 66 33.93 -24.16 -18.99
C GLU A 66 32.69 -25.07 -19.17
N TYR A 67 32.74 -26.30 -18.65
CA TYR A 67 31.69 -27.29 -18.88
C TYR A 67 30.81 -27.49 -17.63
N PRO A 68 29.48 -27.41 -17.79
CA PRO A 68 28.55 -27.73 -16.72
C PRO A 68 28.64 -29.21 -16.35
N VAL A 69 28.41 -29.48 -15.07
CA VAL A 69 28.51 -30.82 -14.50
C VAL A 69 27.12 -31.35 -14.18
N TYR A 70 26.83 -32.59 -14.54
CA TYR A 70 25.55 -33.24 -14.26
C TYR A 70 25.74 -34.63 -13.66
N GLY A 71 24.78 -35.07 -12.84
CA GLY A 71 24.73 -36.43 -12.32
C GLY A 71 24.31 -37.45 -13.38
N LEU A 72 24.95 -38.62 -13.39
CA LEU A 72 24.73 -39.71 -14.33
C LEU A 72 23.28 -40.24 -14.26
N TRP A 73 22.85 -40.71 -13.09
CA TRP A 73 21.50 -41.19 -12.85
C TRP A 73 20.48 -40.08 -13.03
N HIS A 74 20.79 -38.85 -12.62
CA HIS A 74 19.91 -37.71 -12.86
C HIS A 74 19.61 -37.53 -14.35
N VAL A 75 20.63 -37.56 -15.21
CA VAL A 75 20.46 -37.49 -16.68
C VAL A 75 19.70 -38.70 -17.21
N LEU A 76 20.05 -39.93 -16.79
CA LEU A 76 19.41 -41.15 -17.30
C LEU A 76 17.94 -41.27 -16.92
N ILE A 77 17.60 -40.89 -15.70
CA ILE A 77 16.20 -40.87 -15.21
C ILE A 77 15.42 -39.79 -15.94
N ASN A 78 15.99 -38.59 -16.09
CA ASN A 78 15.33 -37.50 -16.82
C ASN A 78 15.14 -37.82 -18.31
N SER A 79 16.05 -38.60 -18.89
CA SER A 79 15.95 -39.09 -20.27
C SER A 79 14.95 -40.24 -20.44
N GLY A 80 14.39 -40.80 -19.35
CA GLY A 80 13.49 -41.94 -19.39
C GLY A 80 14.17 -43.27 -19.76
N LEU A 81 15.49 -43.35 -19.64
CA LEU A 81 16.28 -44.54 -19.97
C LEU A 81 16.31 -45.58 -18.84
N VAL A 82 15.96 -45.15 -17.62
CA VAL A 82 15.77 -46.05 -16.48
C VAL A 82 14.34 -46.57 -16.45
N SER A 83 14.17 -47.89 -16.47
CA SER A 83 12.87 -48.53 -16.38
C SER A 83 12.50 -48.90 -14.95
N PHE A 84 11.54 -48.20 -14.33
CA PHE A 84 11.07 -48.53 -12.96
C PHE A 84 10.33 -49.87 -12.85
N LYS A 85 10.08 -50.58 -13.96
CA LYS A 85 9.48 -51.92 -13.97
C LYS A 85 10.50 -53.03 -13.71
N ARG A 86 11.79 -52.71 -13.78
CA ARG A 86 12.89 -53.66 -13.68
C ARG A 86 13.55 -53.49 -12.33
N THR A 87 13.76 -54.61 -11.65
CA THR A 87 14.30 -54.63 -10.29
C THR A 87 15.73 -54.13 -10.23
N LEU A 88 16.57 -54.57 -11.16
CA LEU A 88 17.99 -54.23 -11.19
C LEU A 88 18.41 -53.79 -12.59
N GLN A 89 19.03 -52.61 -12.68
CA GLN A 89 19.59 -52.07 -13.90
C GLN A 89 21.03 -51.61 -13.68
N VAL A 90 21.90 -51.86 -14.66
CA VAL A 90 23.36 -51.64 -14.53
C VAL A 90 23.93 -50.84 -15.70
N ILE A 91 24.98 -50.08 -15.40
CA ILE A 91 25.85 -49.39 -16.35
C ILE A 91 27.26 -49.97 -16.16
N PRO A 92 27.66 -50.94 -16.99
CA PRO A 92 28.97 -51.56 -16.87
C PRO A 92 30.07 -50.59 -17.30
N ILE A 93 31.07 -50.42 -16.43
CA ILE A 93 32.33 -49.75 -16.76
C ILE A 93 33.32 -50.79 -17.29
N THR A 94 33.41 -51.93 -16.59
CA THR A 94 34.15 -53.12 -17.00
C THR A 94 33.18 -54.30 -17.06
N GLN A 95 33.69 -55.53 -17.28
CA GLN A 95 32.84 -56.73 -17.24
C GLN A 95 32.25 -56.98 -15.85
N ASP A 96 33.02 -56.67 -14.79
CA ASP A 96 32.66 -57.00 -13.42
C ASP A 96 32.45 -55.77 -12.53
N ASP A 97 32.69 -54.56 -13.02
CA ASP A 97 32.52 -53.31 -12.26
C ASP A 97 31.59 -52.33 -12.98
N GLY A 98 30.84 -51.56 -12.19
CA GLY A 98 29.99 -50.52 -12.73
C GLY A 98 29.04 -49.90 -11.71
N TYR A 99 28.05 -49.18 -12.22
CA TYR A 99 27.00 -48.57 -11.42
C TYR A 99 25.70 -49.34 -11.57
N TYR A 100 24.92 -49.43 -10.51
CA TYR A 100 23.59 -50.04 -10.57
C TYR A 100 22.54 -49.16 -9.91
N ILE A 101 21.30 -49.34 -10.33
CA ILE A 101 20.12 -48.76 -9.70
C ILE A 101 19.11 -49.87 -9.40
N HIS A 102 18.64 -49.90 -8.16
CA HIS A 102 17.58 -50.77 -7.72
C HIS A 102 16.24 -50.03 -7.78
N CYS A 103 15.24 -50.66 -8.40
CA CYS A 103 13.88 -50.16 -8.41
C CYS A 103 12.93 -51.20 -7.79
N ASP A 104 12.06 -50.74 -6.91
CA ASP A 104 11.00 -51.56 -6.31
C ASP A 104 9.66 -50.84 -6.42
N LEU A 105 8.58 -51.62 -6.54
CA LEU A 105 7.19 -51.14 -6.60
C LEU A 105 6.96 -49.98 -7.60
N GLY A 106 7.68 -49.96 -8.71
CA GLY A 106 7.56 -48.92 -9.74
C GLY A 106 8.27 -47.61 -9.41
N ARG A 107 9.25 -47.62 -8.50
CA ARG A 107 10.06 -46.45 -8.09
C ARG A 107 11.52 -46.86 -7.96
N ALA A 108 12.45 -45.93 -8.21
CA ALA A 108 13.84 -46.13 -7.81
C ALA A 108 13.93 -46.09 -6.28
N GLU A 109 14.70 -46.99 -5.67
CA GLU A 109 14.89 -47.03 -4.21
C GLU A 109 16.28 -46.51 -3.82
N TYR A 110 17.31 -47.09 -4.44
CA TYR A 110 18.70 -46.66 -4.24
C TYR A 110 19.59 -47.01 -5.44
N SER A 111 20.74 -46.36 -5.54
CA SER A 111 21.81 -46.73 -6.47
C SER A 111 23.11 -47.01 -5.72
N GLY A 112 24.04 -47.66 -6.41
CA GLY A 112 25.35 -47.94 -5.85
C GLY A 112 26.36 -48.36 -6.91
N ILE A 113 27.52 -48.77 -6.42
CA ILE A 113 28.62 -49.31 -7.22
C ILE A 113 28.67 -50.81 -6.95
N TYR A 114 28.87 -51.59 -8.00
CA TYR A 114 29.23 -53.00 -7.88
C TYR A 114 30.67 -53.19 -8.33
N GLU A 115 31.42 -54.03 -7.63
CA GLU A 115 32.83 -54.29 -7.87
C GLU A 115 33.08 -55.80 -7.87
N ALA A 116 33.84 -56.31 -8.84
CA ALA A 116 34.09 -57.74 -9.02
C ALA A 116 32.81 -58.60 -9.04
N GLY A 117 31.72 -58.07 -9.62
CA GLY A 117 30.41 -58.70 -9.70
C GLY A 117 29.63 -58.73 -8.38
N PHE A 118 30.12 -58.08 -7.33
CA PHE A 118 29.51 -58.04 -6.02
C PHE A 118 28.73 -56.74 -5.76
N PHE A 119 27.48 -56.88 -5.30
CA PHE A 119 26.61 -55.77 -4.92
C PHE A 119 26.59 -55.63 -3.41
N ALA A 120 27.23 -54.57 -2.88
CA ALA A 120 27.37 -54.41 -1.43
C ALA A 120 26.03 -54.22 -0.68
N ALA A 121 24.98 -53.73 -1.36
CA ALA A 121 23.69 -53.48 -0.75
C ALA A 121 22.81 -54.73 -0.61
N ASP A 122 22.94 -55.69 -1.52
CA ASP A 122 22.15 -56.92 -1.48
C ASP A 122 22.91 -58.09 -2.11
N ALA A 123 23.12 -59.14 -1.31
CA ALA A 123 23.79 -60.37 -1.74
C ALA A 123 22.93 -61.24 -2.68
N GLY A 124 21.64 -60.94 -2.82
CA GLY A 124 20.74 -61.59 -3.78
C GLY A 124 20.88 -61.07 -5.21
N PHE A 125 21.53 -59.93 -5.42
CA PHE A 125 21.71 -59.39 -6.77
C PHE A 125 22.80 -60.14 -7.54
N THR A 126 22.47 -60.49 -8.78
CA THR A 126 23.39 -61.12 -9.72
C THR A 126 23.39 -60.36 -11.04
N LEU A 127 24.55 -60.35 -11.71
CA LEU A 127 24.68 -59.70 -13.02
C LEU A 127 23.79 -60.33 -14.10
N ASP A 128 23.47 -61.62 -13.96
CA ASP A 128 22.62 -62.35 -14.91
C ASP A 128 21.16 -61.85 -14.92
N GLU A 129 20.69 -61.33 -13.77
CA GLU A 129 19.34 -60.76 -13.63
C GLU A 129 19.30 -59.25 -13.92
N ALA A 130 20.46 -58.61 -14.02
CA ALA A 130 20.58 -57.18 -14.23
C ALA A 130 20.32 -56.79 -15.69
N GLN A 131 19.46 -55.79 -15.90
CA GLN A 131 19.29 -55.21 -17.23
C GLN A 131 20.36 -54.13 -17.49
N VAL A 132 21.16 -54.32 -18.53
CA VAL A 132 22.12 -53.30 -18.98
C VAL A 132 21.37 -52.10 -19.57
N VAL A 133 21.69 -50.90 -19.08
CA VAL A 133 21.19 -49.64 -19.61
C VAL A 133 22.07 -49.23 -20.79
N ASN A 134 21.59 -49.51 -22.00
CA ASN A 134 22.22 -49.04 -23.23
C ASN A 134 21.72 -47.62 -23.54
N ALA A 135 22.52 -46.62 -23.16
CA ALA A 135 22.23 -45.22 -23.42
C ALA A 135 23.12 -44.70 -24.55
N ASP A 136 22.49 -44.29 -25.65
CA ASP A 136 23.17 -43.53 -26.71
C ASP A 136 23.17 -42.04 -26.35
N LEU A 137 24.25 -41.33 -26.69
CA LEU A 137 24.39 -39.90 -26.38
C LEU A 137 23.27 -39.03 -26.97
N GLU A 138 22.70 -39.45 -28.10
CA GLU A 138 21.60 -38.75 -28.78
C GLU A 138 20.27 -38.86 -28.02
N GLN A 139 20.12 -39.86 -27.15
CA GLN A 139 18.91 -40.10 -26.36
C GLN A 139 18.95 -39.35 -25.02
N LEU A 140 20.11 -38.82 -24.64
CA LEU A 140 20.28 -38.13 -23.35
C LEU A 140 19.65 -36.73 -23.38
N VAL A 141 18.91 -36.44 -22.33
CA VAL A 141 18.25 -35.16 -22.07
C VAL A 141 18.83 -34.56 -20.80
N LEU A 142 19.43 -33.37 -20.94
CA LEU A 142 20.00 -32.65 -19.80
C LEU A 142 18.88 -32.16 -18.87
N PRO A 143 19.00 -32.36 -17.55
CA PRO A 143 18.08 -31.77 -16.59
C PRO A 143 18.27 -30.25 -16.49
N ASP A 144 17.24 -29.54 -16.04
CA ASP A 144 17.26 -28.07 -15.94
C ASP A 144 18.31 -27.53 -14.96
N GLN A 145 18.70 -28.36 -13.98
CA GLN A 145 19.63 -27.97 -12.92
C GLN A 145 20.94 -28.76 -13.03
N GLU A 146 22.02 -27.99 -13.14
CA GLU A 146 23.40 -28.47 -13.04
C GLU A 146 23.72 -28.90 -11.61
N ALA A 147 24.70 -29.79 -11.44
CA ALA A 147 25.22 -30.14 -10.13
C ALA A 147 25.94 -28.93 -9.52
N LYS A 148 25.43 -28.44 -8.38
CA LYS A 148 25.94 -27.26 -7.67
C LYS A 148 26.66 -27.64 -6.39
N LEU A 149 27.58 -26.78 -5.96
CA LEU A 149 28.26 -26.90 -4.67
C LEU A 149 27.30 -26.58 -3.53
N ALA A 150 27.58 -27.06 -2.32
CA ALA A 150 26.76 -26.77 -1.15
C ALA A 150 26.74 -25.26 -0.84
N SER A 151 27.85 -24.57 -1.10
CA SER A 151 27.97 -23.11 -0.96
C SER A 151 27.03 -22.35 -1.89
N GLU A 152 26.94 -22.77 -3.15
CA GLU A 152 26.07 -22.19 -4.18
C GLU A 152 24.58 -22.38 -3.82
N LEU A 153 24.19 -23.60 -3.45
CA LEU A 153 22.83 -23.89 -3.03
C LEU A 153 22.42 -23.10 -1.78
N ARG A 154 23.34 -22.93 -0.82
CA ARG A 154 23.09 -22.09 0.36
C ARG A 154 22.90 -20.62 -0.03
N PHE A 155 23.71 -20.11 -0.95
CA PHE A 155 23.59 -18.75 -1.44
C PHE A 155 22.27 -18.51 -2.17
N GLU A 156 21.85 -19.43 -3.04
CA GLU A 156 20.55 -19.36 -3.72
C GLU A 156 19.39 -19.40 -2.73
N ARG A 157 19.43 -20.30 -1.74
CA ARG A 157 18.44 -20.34 -0.66
C ARG A 157 18.41 -19.02 0.11
N GLN A 158 19.57 -18.45 0.43
CA GLN A 158 19.64 -17.14 1.09
C GLN A 158 19.06 -16.01 0.25
N LEU A 159 19.31 -16.00 -1.06
CA LEU A 159 18.71 -15.02 -1.97
C LEU A 159 17.20 -15.13 -2.02
N VAL A 160 16.66 -16.35 -2.17
CA VAL A 160 15.21 -16.60 -2.18
C VAL A 160 14.58 -16.18 -0.85
N THR A 161 15.20 -16.52 0.28
CA THR A 161 14.69 -16.06 1.59
C THR A 161 14.72 -14.53 1.69
N ARG A 162 15.82 -13.86 1.30
CA ARG A 162 15.91 -12.40 1.33
C ARG A 162 14.82 -11.73 0.48
N GLN A 163 14.51 -12.27 -0.70
CA GLN A 163 13.42 -11.80 -1.53
C GLN A 163 12.06 -12.02 -0.86
N ALA A 164 11.81 -13.19 -0.26
CA ALA A 164 10.57 -13.45 0.48
C ALA A 164 10.40 -12.47 1.66
N TRP A 165 11.48 -12.21 2.41
CA TRP A 165 11.49 -11.25 3.51
C TRP A 165 11.26 -9.82 3.04
N SER A 166 11.77 -9.41 1.87
CA SER A 166 11.50 -8.07 1.34
C SER A 166 10.04 -7.90 0.93
N TYR A 167 9.42 -8.91 0.31
CA TYR A 167 7.99 -8.88 -0.01
C TYR A 167 7.11 -8.80 1.26
N LEU A 168 7.47 -9.55 2.30
CA LEU A 168 6.79 -9.47 3.60
C LEU A 168 6.96 -8.09 4.26
N ALA A 169 8.16 -7.51 4.21
CA ALA A 169 8.40 -6.18 4.75
C ALA A 169 7.56 -5.11 4.03
N ILE A 170 7.50 -5.16 2.70
CA ILE A 170 6.70 -4.23 1.89
C ILE A 170 5.22 -4.34 2.27
N SER A 171 4.67 -5.57 2.36
CA SER A 171 3.26 -5.77 2.68
C SER A 171 2.90 -5.22 4.08
N VAL A 172 3.74 -5.45 5.07
CA VAL A 172 3.56 -4.91 6.44
C VAL A 172 3.60 -3.38 6.42
N VAL A 173 4.57 -2.77 5.73
CA VAL A 173 4.65 -1.30 5.61
C VAL A 173 3.41 -0.74 4.93
N THR A 174 2.88 -1.39 3.89
CA THR A 174 1.64 -0.95 3.22
C THR A 174 0.44 -1.00 4.17
N VAL A 175 0.29 -2.05 4.96
CA VAL A 175 -0.79 -2.17 5.95
C VAL A 175 -0.67 -1.08 7.02
N VAL A 176 0.53 -0.84 7.54
CA VAL A 176 0.78 0.21 8.52
C VAL A 176 0.48 1.60 7.93
N ALA A 177 0.94 1.88 6.71
CA ALA A 177 0.68 3.14 6.03
C ALA A 177 -0.83 3.37 5.81
N MET A 178 -1.59 2.33 5.44
CA MET A 178 -3.05 2.43 5.34
C MET A 178 -3.69 2.71 6.70
N ALA A 179 -3.27 2.03 7.77
CA ALA A 179 -3.79 2.27 9.11
C ALA A 179 -3.53 3.72 9.59
N PHE A 180 -2.31 4.23 9.38
CA PHE A 180 -1.98 5.62 9.66
C PHE A 180 -2.80 6.61 8.81
N GLY A 181 -2.98 6.30 7.53
CA GLY A 181 -3.80 7.10 6.62
C GLY A 181 -5.25 7.20 7.08
N VAL A 182 -5.86 6.07 7.46
CA VAL A 182 -7.22 6.02 8.02
C VAL A 182 -7.30 6.82 9.32
N ASN A 183 -6.35 6.63 10.24
CA ASN A 183 -6.34 7.36 11.50
C ASN A 183 -6.22 8.88 11.31
N PHE A 184 -5.35 9.32 10.40
CA PHE A 184 -5.19 10.75 10.07
C PHE A 184 -6.47 11.35 9.46
N LEU A 185 -7.11 10.60 8.55
CA LEU A 185 -8.35 11.04 7.92
C LEU A 185 -9.48 11.13 8.96
N LEU A 186 -9.59 10.15 9.86
CA LEU A 186 -10.57 10.15 10.94
C LEU A 186 -10.37 11.35 11.88
N ALA A 187 -9.12 11.66 12.25
CA ALA A 187 -8.78 12.81 13.07
C ALA A 187 -9.21 14.13 12.42
N GLN A 188 -8.93 14.33 11.12
CA GLN A 188 -9.39 15.54 10.42
C GLN A 188 -10.91 15.68 10.37
N VAL A 189 -11.63 14.57 10.16
CA VAL A 189 -13.10 14.58 10.15
C VAL A 189 -13.63 14.94 11.53
N TYR A 190 -13.04 14.36 12.58
CA TYR A 190 -13.44 14.63 13.95
C TYR A 190 -13.19 16.09 14.35
N ASP A 191 -12.02 16.66 14.02
CA ASP A 191 -11.70 18.07 14.27
C ASP A 191 -12.68 19.02 13.56
N ARG A 192 -13.06 18.72 12.32
CA ARG A 192 -14.06 19.51 11.58
C ARG A 192 -15.43 19.42 12.23
N ALA A 193 -15.85 18.22 12.65
CA ALA A 193 -17.12 18.03 13.34
C ALA A 193 -17.13 18.76 14.69
N HIS A 194 -16.01 18.74 15.43
CA HIS A 194 -15.88 19.41 16.72
C HIS A 194 -15.98 20.93 16.56
N ARG A 195 -15.29 21.52 15.58
CA ARG A 195 -15.40 22.96 15.28
C ARG A 195 -16.81 23.39 14.90
N GLN A 196 -17.56 22.53 14.18
CA GLN A 196 -18.97 22.80 13.86
C GLN A 196 -19.87 22.72 15.10
N LEU A 197 -19.58 21.84 16.05
CA LEU A 197 -20.31 21.76 17.32
C LEU A 197 -19.99 22.96 18.21
N GLU A 198 -18.72 23.33 18.33
CA GLU A 198 -18.30 24.52 19.07
C GLU A 198 -18.94 25.79 18.53
N SER A 199 -18.98 25.98 17.20
CA SER A 199 -19.61 27.16 16.60
C SER A 199 -21.13 27.21 16.85
N LYS A 200 -21.81 26.06 16.79
CA LYS A 200 -23.24 25.98 17.14
C LYS A 200 -23.49 26.26 18.61
N ASN A 201 -22.65 25.75 19.51
CA ASN A 201 -22.75 26.03 20.94
C ASN A 201 -22.51 27.51 21.24
N ALA A 202 -21.49 28.12 20.63
CA ALA A 202 -21.22 29.55 20.75
C ALA A 202 -22.40 30.40 20.22
N MET A 203 -23.01 29.99 19.11
CA MET A 203 -24.20 30.66 18.58
C MET A 203 -25.41 30.52 19.50
N LEU A 204 -25.60 29.37 20.15
CA LEU A 204 -26.65 29.19 21.15
C LEU A 204 -26.43 30.09 22.37
N GLU A 205 -25.20 30.20 22.85
CA GLU A 205 -24.84 31.06 23.97
C GLU A 205 -25.06 32.53 23.63
N ASP A 206 -24.67 32.98 22.44
CA ASP A 206 -24.92 34.35 21.97
C ASP A 206 -26.41 34.64 21.82
N LEU A 207 -27.19 33.70 21.28
CA LEU A 207 -28.65 33.82 21.18
C LEU A 207 -29.31 33.87 22.56
N GLN A 208 -28.86 33.06 23.52
CA GLN A 208 -29.34 33.10 24.90
C GLN A 208 -28.98 34.42 25.59
N SER A 209 -27.74 34.88 25.44
CA SER A 209 -27.28 36.18 25.95
C SER A 209 -28.05 37.35 25.33
N GLY A 210 -28.32 37.29 24.03
CA GLY A 210 -29.16 38.24 23.31
C GLY A 210 -30.61 38.22 23.81
N LEU A 211 -31.17 37.03 24.04
CA LEU A 211 -32.51 36.88 24.60
C LEU A 211 -32.60 37.38 26.04
N ASP A 212 -31.59 37.12 26.86
CA ASP A 212 -31.49 37.63 28.23
C ASP A 212 -31.27 39.15 28.26
N LYS A 213 -30.47 39.70 27.34
CA LYS A 213 -30.37 41.16 27.14
C LYS A 213 -31.71 41.74 26.74
N LEU A 214 -32.44 41.14 25.79
CA LEU A 214 -33.78 41.63 25.41
C LEU A 214 -34.79 41.50 26.57
N ARG A 215 -34.68 40.46 27.39
CA ARG A 215 -35.52 40.26 28.59
C ARG A 215 -35.20 41.24 29.71
N THR A 216 -33.94 41.59 29.89
CA THR A 216 -33.47 42.55 30.92
C THR A 216 -33.57 44.00 30.47
N THR A 217 -33.53 44.26 29.16
CA THR A 217 -33.77 45.58 28.55
C THR A 217 -35.28 45.82 28.37
N ARG A 218 -36.03 45.64 29.46
CA ARG A 218 -37.46 45.95 29.52
C ARG A 218 -37.61 47.44 29.89
N LEU A 219 -37.73 48.28 28.87
CA LEU A 219 -38.31 49.64 28.87
C LEU A 219 -37.87 50.57 30.01
N THR A 220 -36.62 51.06 30.00
CA THR A 220 -36.16 52.15 30.89
C THR A 220 -36.11 53.53 30.24
N GLU A 221 -36.28 53.64 28.92
CA GLU A 221 -36.47 54.93 28.23
C GLU A 221 -37.71 54.85 27.31
N VAL A 222 -38.81 55.42 27.79
CA VAL A 222 -39.88 55.91 26.91
C VAL A 222 -39.44 57.32 26.50
N PRO A 223 -39.18 57.61 25.21
CA PRO A 223 -38.91 58.98 24.79
C PRO A 223 -40.12 59.85 25.13
N ASN A 224 -39.95 60.78 26.06
CA ASN A 224 -40.99 61.72 26.47
C ASN A 224 -40.94 62.96 25.56
N ASP A 225 -41.43 62.81 24.33
CA ASP A 225 -41.49 63.88 23.33
C ASP A 225 -42.67 64.85 23.54
N GLN A 226 -43.29 64.82 24.72
CA GLN A 226 -44.49 65.61 25.05
C GLN A 226 -44.26 67.11 24.82
N GLU A 227 -43.11 67.64 25.23
CA GLU A 227 -42.78 69.07 25.06
C GLU A 227 -42.70 69.47 23.57
N THR A 228 -42.13 68.61 22.72
CA THR A 228 -41.99 68.86 21.28
C THR A 228 -43.33 68.73 20.56
N LEU A 229 -44.16 67.76 20.95
CA LEU A 229 -45.53 67.59 20.43
C LEU A 229 -46.44 68.76 20.84
N GLU A 230 -46.33 69.27 22.07
CA GLU A 230 -47.08 70.44 22.53
C GLU A 230 -46.72 71.70 21.73
N ARG A 231 -45.43 71.93 21.45
CA ARG A 231 -44.97 73.06 20.62
C ARG A 231 -45.50 72.97 19.19
N LEU A 232 -45.49 71.77 18.61
CA LEU A 232 -46.00 71.52 17.27
C LEU A 232 -47.53 71.72 17.22
N ALA A 233 -48.26 71.30 18.25
CA ALA A 233 -49.70 71.54 18.38
C ALA A 233 -50.05 73.04 18.48
N ILE A 234 -49.24 73.84 19.18
CA ILE A 234 -49.41 75.31 19.21
C ILE A 234 -49.24 75.89 17.81
N LEU A 235 -48.20 75.49 17.07
CA LEU A 235 -47.95 75.97 15.72
C LEU A 235 -49.06 75.56 14.73
N TRP A 236 -49.58 74.33 14.82
CA TRP A 236 -50.71 73.89 14.00
C TRP A 236 -52.00 74.64 14.28
N ARG A 237 -52.25 75.00 15.55
CA ARG A 237 -53.42 75.80 15.91
C ARG A 237 -53.34 77.23 15.38
N GLU A 238 -52.16 77.83 15.43
CA GLU A 238 -51.94 79.22 15.01
C GLU A 238 -51.83 79.34 13.47
N TYR A 239 -51.23 78.34 12.82
CA TYR A 239 -50.96 78.31 11.37
C TYR A 239 -51.48 76.99 10.76
N PRO A 240 -52.77 76.92 10.39
CA PRO A 240 -53.40 75.69 9.90
C PRO A 240 -52.89 75.18 8.55
N ASN A 241 -52.15 76.01 7.79
CA ASN A 241 -51.59 75.66 6.47
C ASN A 241 -50.04 75.55 6.50
N ILE A 242 -49.49 75.09 7.63
CA ILE A 242 -48.05 74.92 7.79
C ILE A 242 -47.58 73.58 7.20
N GLU A 243 -46.57 73.64 6.36
CA GLU A 243 -45.97 72.49 5.69
C GLU A 243 -44.55 72.28 6.22
N THR A 244 -44.12 71.02 6.30
CA THR A 244 -42.74 70.66 6.61
C THR A 244 -41.89 70.68 5.36
N GLU A 245 -40.69 71.25 5.44
CA GLU A 245 -39.73 71.18 4.34
C GLU A 245 -39.08 69.78 4.30
N GLY A 246 -39.63 68.89 3.46
CA GLY A 246 -39.12 67.52 3.27
C GLY A 246 -39.33 66.58 4.46
N SER A 247 -38.55 65.48 4.49
CA SER A 247 -38.62 64.45 5.54
C SER A 247 -37.84 64.91 6.80
N GLN A 248 -38.55 65.41 7.81
CA GLN A 248 -37.97 65.84 9.09
C GLN A 248 -38.33 64.86 10.22
N SER A 249 -37.42 64.64 11.17
CA SER A 249 -37.61 63.74 12.33
C SER A 249 -37.53 64.52 13.65
N LEU A 250 -38.29 64.07 14.66
CA LEU A 250 -38.28 64.57 16.03
C LEU A 250 -36.92 64.39 16.74
N GLU A 251 -36.01 63.61 16.16
CA GLU A 251 -34.64 63.46 16.70
C GLU A 251 -33.70 64.59 16.25
N HIS A 252 -34.10 65.42 15.27
CA HIS A 252 -33.27 66.52 14.77
C HIS A 252 -33.36 67.76 15.68
N PRO A 253 -32.26 68.53 15.86
CA PRO A 253 -32.20 69.66 16.79
C PRO A 253 -33.06 70.87 16.36
N SER A 254 -33.57 70.89 15.13
CA SER A 254 -34.49 71.92 14.67
C SER A 254 -35.40 71.39 13.57
N MET A 255 -36.66 71.85 13.56
CA MET A 255 -37.60 71.63 12.49
C MET A 255 -37.84 72.93 11.72
N VAL A 256 -37.89 72.82 10.39
CA VAL A 256 -38.16 73.94 9.48
C VAL A 256 -39.55 73.76 8.89
N LEU A 257 -40.40 74.73 9.17
CA LEU A 257 -41.81 74.74 8.81
C LEU A 257 -42.09 75.97 7.95
N THR A 258 -42.85 75.82 6.88
CA THR A 258 -43.16 76.91 5.95
C THR A 258 -44.67 77.08 5.83
N TYR A 259 -45.14 78.32 5.84
CA TYR A 259 -46.53 78.62 5.51
C TYR A 259 -46.63 79.84 4.59
N HIS A 260 -47.66 79.88 3.75
CA HIS A 260 -47.99 81.02 2.92
C HIS A 260 -48.88 81.99 3.70
N SER A 261 -48.45 83.24 3.85
CA SER A 261 -49.25 84.27 4.52
C SER A 261 -50.09 85.04 3.51
N GLU A 262 -51.40 84.81 3.48
CA GLU A 262 -52.33 85.57 2.62
C GLU A 262 -52.57 87.01 3.11
N GLN A 263 -52.10 87.37 4.32
CA GLN A 263 -52.35 88.68 4.96
C GLN A 263 -51.07 89.51 5.22
N GLY A 264 -49.92 89.14 4.63
CA GLY A 264 -48.63 89.78 4.94
C GLY A 264 -48.05 89.36 6.30
N PHE A 265 -46.81 89.75 6.62
CA PHE A 265 -46.10 89.29 7.81
C PHE A 265 -46.75 89.83 9.11
N LYS A 266 -47.49 88.97 9.81
CA LYS A 266 -47.81 89.18 11.24
C LYS A 266 -46.62 88.68 12.07
N SER A 267 -46.10 89.50 12.99
CA SER A 267 -45.00 89.06 13.83
C SER A 267 -45.42 87.82 14.60
N VAL A 268 -44.67 86.73 14.40
CA VAL A 268 -44.85 85.51 15.17
C VAL A 268 -44.69 85.85 16.66
N PRO A 269 -45.50 85.27 17.58
CA PRO A 269 -45.36 85.54 19.01
C PRO A 269 -43.92 85.28 19.46
N ASP A 270 -43.43 86.07 20.41
CA ASP A 270 -42.02 86.09 20.86
C ASP A 270 -41.68 84.85 21.70
N TYR A 271 -41.74 83.68 21.08
CA TYR A 271 -41.35 82.41 21.65
C TYR A 271 -39.83 82.26 21.53
N THR A 272 -39.14 82.09 22.66
CA THR A 272 -37.67 81.95 22.70
C THR A 272 -37.14 80.75 21.89
N TRP A 273 -38.00 79.76 21.61
CA TRP A 273 -37.70 78.53 20.88
C TRP A 273 -38.05 78.59 19.38
N LEU A 274 -38.48 79.76 18.88
CA LEU A 274 -38.98 79.94 17.52
C LEU A 274 -38.26 81.09 16.82
N LYS A 275 -37.78 80.85 15.60
CA LYS A 275 -37.19 81.90 14.74
C LYS A 275 -37.97 81.98 13.44
N SER A 276 -38.43 83.17 13.07
CA SER A 276 -39.17 83.37 11.82
C SER A 276 -38.39 84.24 10.83
N ARG A 277 -38.39 83.86 9.56
CA ARG A 277 -37.86 84.66 8.45
C ARG A 277 -38.95 84.84 7.39
N TYR A 278 -39.18 86.08 6.98
CA TYR A 278 -40.10 86.42 5.91
C TYR A 278 -39.37 86.59 4.58
N ASP A 279 -39.88 85.96 3.53
CA ASP A 279 -39.46 86.22 2.14
C ASP A 279 -40.48 87.18 1.47
N PRO A 280 -40.04 88.24 0.76
CA PRO A 280 -40.91 89.13 0.01
C PRO A 280 -41.83 88.45 -1.02
N LYS A 281 -41.62 87.17 -1.33
CA LYS A 281 -42.54 86.32 -2.13
C LYS A 281 -43.79 85.83 -1.38
N GLY A 282 -43.99 86.21 -0.11
CA GLY A 282 -45.18 85.85 0.68
C GLY A 282 -45.05 84.53 1.45
N LEU A 283 -43.84 83.96 1.50
CA LEU A 283 -43.49 82.76 2.24
C LEU A 283 -42.90 83.12 3.60
N VAL A 284 -43.38 82.48 4.66
CA VAL A 284 -42.82 82.60 6.01
C VAL A 284 -42.17 81.27 6.37
N THR A 285 -40.87 81.30 6.66
CA THR A 285 -40.14 80.15 7.18
C THR A 285 -40.00 80.28 8.69
N ILE A 286 -40.51 79.30 9.41
CA ILE A 286 -40.43 79.15 10.86
C ILE A 286 -39.43 78.04 11.17
N THR A 287 -38.42 78.33 11.98
CA THR A 287 -37.49 77.34 12.53
C THR A 287 -37.82 77.13 14.00
N MET A 288 -38.36 75.96 14.33
CA MET A 288 -38.60 75.51 15.70
C MET A 288 -37.36 74.80 16.23
N GLN A 289 -36.81 75.26 17.36
CA GLN A 289 -35.73 74.54 18.03
C GLN A 289 -36.30 73.39 18.85
N ASN A 290 -35.78 72.19 18.59
CA ASN A 290 -36.05 71.01 19.37
C ASN A 290 -34.93 70.82 20.40
N ARG A 291 -35.23 70.21 21.55
CA ARG A 291 -34.17 69.81 22.48
C ARG A 291 -33.43 68.61 21.87
N GLY A 292 -32.44 68.88 21.03
CA GLY A 292 -31.36 67.93 20.80
C GLY A 292 -30.62 67.72 22.12
N ARG A 293 -30.38 66.46 22.49
CA ARG A 293 -29.71 66.01 23.72
C ARG A 293 -28.59 66.94 24.21
#